data_AF-A0A7C5C0M5-F1
#
_entry.id   AF-A0A7C5C0M5-F1
#
_cell.length_a   1.000
_cell.length_b   1.000
_cell.length_c   1.000
_cell.angle_alpha   90.00
_cell.angle_beta   90.00
_cell.angle_gamma   90.00
#
_symmetry.space_group_name_H-M   'P 1'
#
loop_
_entity.id
_entity.type
_entity.pdbx_description
1 polymer ?
#
loop_
_entity_poly.entity_id
_entity_poly.type
_entity_poly.pdbx_seq_one_letter_code
_entity_poly.pdbx_strand_id
1 'polypeptide(L)'
;MKVGVELEGFVYYRGSQYEKPVDVYRWLLENHNDEEWEVEDGNGTIVKTDAGYHMIELALPPVDIRDLGSIPETINSIVREFPRNWEFRWQGYDPGRLPAKDLWAPKQRYFALKKALKMESPENWWRVEEISKIASVHVHLDVDFQDRDRVVALLNIFNNADGLRERFATRQRANKWFGWADPRRLPNKKNGRIFSSYKDLEEFIGAIPRLLKQENGSLEPDLNTRCQLGDRLSESTLWWWARPRKSLRTIEVRIADSMNPKQIPQYIGELLAIAKLV
;
A
#
# COMPACT_ATOMS: atom_id res chain seq x y z
N MET A 1 20.17 5.40 -8.05
CA MET A 1 18.82 5.52 -7.46
C MET A 1 18.50 4.20 -6.79
N LYS A 2 17.82 4.24 -5.64
CA LYS A 2 17.27 3.04 -5.02
C LYS A 2 15.75 3.00 -5.16
N VAL A 3 15.17 1.82 -5.09
CA VAL A 3 13.72 1.61 -5.04
C VAL A 3 13.37 0.70 -3.87
N GLY A 4 12.34 1.07 -3.11
CA GLY A 4 11.71 0.16 -2.15
C GLY A 4 10.56 -0.60 -2.79
N VAL A 5 10.28 -1.80 -2.29
CA VAL A 5 9.17 -2.64 -2.79
C VAL A 5 8.39 -3.17 -1.59
N GLU A 6 7.07 -2.96 -1.61
CA GLU A 6 6.14 -3.67 -0.74
C GLU A 6 5.30 -4.60 -1.63
N LEU A 7 5.26 -5.90 -1.31
CA LEU A 7 4.44 -6.88 -2.02
C LEU A 7 3.40 -7.47 -1.09
N GLU A 8 2.12 -7.23 -1.39
CA GLU A 8 0.99 -7.82 -0.70
C GLU A 8 0.55 -9.12 -1.40
N GLY A 9 -0.02 -10.07 -0.67
CA GLY A 9 -0.61 -11.28 -1.25
C GLY A 9 -1.55 -11.97 -0.28
N PHE A 10 -2.21 -13.03 -0.74
CA PHE A 10 -3.15 -13.82 0.07
C PHE A 10 -2.57 -15.19 0.38
N VAL A 11 -2.86 -15.71 1.58
CA VAL A 11 -2.33 -16.98 2.05
C VAL A 11 -3.45 -17.96 2.36
N TYR A 12 -3.39 -19.13 1.75
CA TYR A 12 -4.38 -20.20 1.88
C TYR A 12 -3.71 -21.53 2.19
N TYR A 13 -4.45 -22.47 2.78
CA TYR A 13 -3.97 -23.84 2.89
C TYR A 13 -3.97 -24.52 1.52
N ARG A 14 -2.87 -25.20 1.16
CA ARG A 14 -2.74 -25.98 -0.08
C ARG A 14 -3.87 -26.99 -0.20
N GLY A 15 -4.44 -27.08 -1.40
CA GLY A 15 -5.54 -28.02 -1.70
C GLY A 15 -6.92 -27.59 -1.18
N SER A 16 -7.04 -26.45 -0.49
CA SER A 16 -8.32 -25.97 0.05
C SER A 16 -9.25 -25.34 -0.98
N GLN A 17 -8.84 -25.22 -2.25
CA GLN A 17 -9.60 -24.50 -3.29
C GLN A 17 -10.12 -23.11 -2.83
N TYR A 18 -9.32 -22.41 -2.01
CA TYR A 18 -9.65 -21.08 -1.46
C TYR A 18 -10.78 -21.06 -0.41
N GLU A 19 -11.12 -22.21 0.15
CA GLU A 19 -12.13 -22.29 1.22
C GLU A 19 -11.54 -22.04 2.61
N LYS A 20 -10.22 -22.19 2.77
CA LYS A 20 -9.55 -22.10 4.07
C LYS A 20 -8.40 -21.09 4.03
N PRO A 21 -8.67 -19.80 4.29
CA PRO A 21 -7.59 -18.82 4.47
C PRO A 21 -6.74 -19.18 5.68
N VAL A 22 -5.47 -18.81 5.62
CA VAL A 22 -4.54 -18.93 6.75
C VAL A 22 -4.68 -17.70 7.64
N ASP A 23 -4.55 -17.88 8.96
CA ASP A 23 -4.45 -16.75 9.89
C ASP A 23 -2.99 -16.32 10.06
N VAL A 24 -2.50 -15.55 9.08
CA VAL A 24 -1.10 -15.05 9.05
C VAL A 24 -0.87 -14.09 10.21
N TYR A 25 -1.86 -13.24 10.52
CA TYR A 25 -1.78 -12.30 11.64
C TYR A 25 -1.52 -13.02 12.96
N ARG A 26 -2.32 -14.04 13.27
CA ARG A 26 -2.13 -14.84 14.48
C ARG A 26 -0.82 -15.60 14.48
N TRP A 27 -0.41 -16.15 13.33
CA TRP A 27 0.86 -16.84 13.22
C TRP A 27 2.06 -15.93 13.53
N LEU A 28 2.05 -14.68 13.06
CA LEU A 28 3.09 -13.70 13.39
C LEU A 28 3.16 -13.43 14.89
N LEU A 29 2.01 -13.19 15.54
CA LEU A 29 1.97 -12.98 16.99
C LEU A 29 2.48 -14.19 17.77
N GLU A 30 2.12 -15.41 17.36
CA GLU A 30 2.51 -16.63 18.07
C GLU A 30 4.00 -16.97 17.90
N ASN A 31 4.61 -16.65 16.75
CA ASN A 31 5.99 -17.05 16.44
C ASN A 31 7.02 -15.93 16.64
N HIS A 32 6.60 -14.66 16.56
CA HIS A 32 7.48 -13.50 16.62
C HIS A 32 7.10 -12.52 17.74
N ASN A 33 5.99 -12.75 18.45
CA ASN A 33 5.49 -11.91 19.53
C ASN A 33 5.28 -10.44 19.13
N ASP A 34 4.99 -10.22 17.84
CA ASP A 34 4.78 -8.91 17.24
C ASP A 34 3.89 -9.03 15.98
N GLU A 35 3.25 -7.93 15.57
CA GLU A 35 2.46 -7.84 14.33
C GLU A 35 3.34 -7.73 13.07
N GLU A 36 4.64 -7.47 13.28
CA GLU A 36 5.67 -7.36 12.25
C GLU A 36 6.86 -8.26 12.62
N TRP A 37 7.37 -9.01 11.66
CA TRP A 37 8.57 -9.82 11.80
C TRP A 37 9.69 -9.22 10.96
N GLU A 38 10.75 -8.72 11.62
CA GLU A 38 12.00 -8.37 10.96
C GLU A 38 12.80 -9.65 10.67
N VAL A 39 13.00 -9.94 9.39
CA VAL A 39 13.72 -11.15 8.95
C VAL A 39 15.20 -10.99 9.28
N GLU A 40 15.81 -12.03 9.84
CA GLU A 40 17.25 -12.08 10.15
C GLU A 40 18.11 -12.26 8.87
N ASP A 41 17.84 -11.49 7.83
CA ASP A 41 18.60 -11.47 6.58
C ASP A 41 19.73 -10.42 6.57
N GLY A 42 19.84 -9.62 7.65
CA GLY A 42 20.81 -8.54 7.80
C GLY A 42 20.53 -7.31 6.93
N ASN A 43 19.41 -7.29 6.20
CA ASN A 43 19.07 -6.26 5.23
C ASN A 43 17.83 -5.45 5.62
N GLY A 44 17.11 -5.84 6.68
CA GLY A 44 15.98 -5.08 7.23
C GLY A 44 14.66 -5.35 6.49
N THR A 45 14.46 -6.57 5.98
CA THR A 45 13.18 -7.00 5.43
C THR A 45 12.14 -7.15 6.53
N ILE A 46 10.95 -6.59 6.32
CA ILE A 46 9.84 -6.69 7.27
C ILE A 46 8.70 -7.49 6.64
N VAL A 47 8.24 -8.51 7.37
CA VAL A 47 7.04 -9.28 7.08
C VAL A 47 5.93 -8.79 7.99
N LYS A 48 4.76 -8.48 7.44
CA LYS A 48 3.59 -8.10 8.23
C LYS A 48 2.31 -8.56 7.54
N THR A 49 1.18 -8.26 8.17
CA THR A 49 -0.14 -8.36 7.55
C THR A 49 -0.68 -6.98 7.19
N ASP A 50 -1.48 -6.88 6.13
CA ASP A 50 -2.27 -5.68 5.84
C ASP A 50 -3.68 -5.81 6.46
N ALA A 51 -4.73 -5.29 5.82
CA ALA A 51 -6.07 -5.23 6.41
C ALA A 51 -6.72 -6.60 6.64
N GLY A 52 -6.33 -7.61 5.88
CA GLY A 52 -6.82 -8.97 6.03
C GLY A 52 -5.90 -9.84 6.90
N TYR A 53 -6.46 -10.63 7.82
CA TYR A 53 -5.66 -11.55 8.67
C TYR A 53 -4.90 -12.60 7.85
N HIS A 54 -5.40 -12.90 6.65
CA HIS A 54 -4.86 -13.89 5.71
C HIS A 54 -3.98 -13.27 4.62
N MET A 55 -3.81 -11.95 4.67
CA MET A 55 -2.89 -11.25 3.79
C MET A 55 -1.49 -11.30 4.39
N ILE A 56 -0.50 -11.31 3.51
CA ILE A 56 0.89 -11.09 3.86
C ILE A 56 1.38 -9.87 3.07
N GLU A 57 2.18 -9.03 3.72
CA GLU A 57 2.91 -7.93 3.09
C GLU A 57 4.40 -8.11 3.37
N LEU A 58 5.20 -8.09 2.31
CA LEU A 58 6.65 -8.16 2.35
C LEU A 58 7.20 -6.77 2.00
N ALA A 59 7.71 -6.04 2.99
CA ALA A 59 8.39 -4.77 2.78
C ALA A 59 9.90 -5.02 2.66
N LEU A 60 10.41 -4.98 1.44
CA LEU A 60 11.80 -5.23 1.13
C LEU A 60 12.65 -3.97 1.36
N PRO A 61 13.93 -4.13 1.74
CA PRO A 61 14.84 -2.99 1.84
C PRO A 61 15.07 -2.32 0.47
N PRO A 62 15.47 -1.04 0.46
CA PRO A 62 15.74 -0.34 -0.79
C PRO A 62 16.85 -1.01 -1.62
N VAL A 63 16.53 -1.42 -2.84
CA VAL A 63 17.44 -2.08 -3.79
C VAL A 63 17.95 -1.07 -4.82
N ASP A 64 19.21 -1.17 -5.25
CA ASP A 64 19.71 -0.38 -6.37
C ASP A 64 19.01 -0.79 -7.67
N ILE A 65 18.70 0.16 -8.55
CA ILE A 65 18.02 -0.13 -9.83
C ILE A 65 18.80 -1.09 -10.74
N ARG A 66 20.11 -1.28 -10.52
CA ARG A 66 20.94 -2.26 -11.23
C ARG A 66 20.73 -3.70 -10.72
N ASP A 67 20.22 -3.83 -9.51
CA ASP A 67 20.09 -5.11 -8.79
C ASP A 67 18.63 -5.58 -8.68
N LEU A 68 17.70 -4.98 -9.45
CA LEU A 68 16.27 -5.35 -9.42
C LEU A 68 16.04 -6.84 -9.67
N GLY A 69 16.94 -7.49 -10.42
CA GLY A 69 16.90 -8.93 -10.68
C GLY A 69 16.98 -9.81 -9.43
N SER A 70 17.38 -9.28 -8.27
CA SER A 70 17.46 -10.01 -6.99
C SER A 70 16.15 -10.08 -6.21
N ILE A 71 15.18 -9.22 -6.53
CA ILE A 71 13.89 -9.12 -5.83
C ILE A 71 13.14 -10.47 -5.77
N PRO A 72 13.01 -11.23 -6.89
CA PRO A 72 12.31 -12.52 -6.85
C PRO A 72 12.97 -13.53 -5.92
N GLU A 73 14.30 -13.60 -5.89
CA GLU A 73 15.08 -14.52 -5.07
C GLU A 73 14.90 -14.21 -3.58
N THR A 74 14.96 -12.93 -3.20
CA THR A 74 14.71 -12.49 -1.83
C THR A 74 13.31 -12.90 -1.36
N ILE A 75 12.28 -12.59 -2.16
CA ILE A 75 10.90 -12.98 -1.82
C ILE A 75 10.77 -14.51 -1.70
N ASN A 76 11.35 -15.27 -2.63
CA ASN A 76 11.30 -16.73 -2.59
C ASN A 76 12.05 -17.31 -1.38
N SER A 77 13.13 -16.66 -0.93
CA SER A 77 13.85 -17.06 0.29
C SER A 77 12.94 -16.90 1.50
N ILE A 78 12.31 -15.74 1.65
CA ILE A 78 11.39 -15.45 2.78
C ILE A 78 10.21 -16.41 2.79
N VAL A 79 9.59 -16.66 1.63
CA VAL A 79 8.44 -17.56 1.50
C VAL A 79 8.77 -19.00 1.93
N ARG A 80 10.04 -19.44 1.84
CA ARG A 80 10.46 -20.79 2.27
C ARG A 80 10.50 -20.98 3.78
N GLU A 81 10.56 -19.89 4.54
CA GLU A 81 10.52 -19.92 6.01
C GLU A 81 9.11 -20.23 6.54
N PHE A 82 8.07 -20.08 5.71
CA PHE A 82 6.69 -20.37 6.10
C PHE A 82 6.32 -21.85 5.99
N PRO A 83 5.26 -22.29 6.70
CA PRO A 83 4.79 -23.66 6.64
C PRO A 83 4.53 -24.16 5.22
N ARG A 84 5.07 -25.34 4.90
CA ARG A 84 5.02 -25.93 3.53
C ARG A 84 3.61 -26.22 3.03
N ASN A 85 2.63 -26.33 3.93
CA ASN A 85 1.23 -26.53 3.58
C ASN A 85 0.51 -25.21 3.24
N TRP A 86 1.19 -24.07 3.27
CA TRP A 86 0.64 -22.78 2.85
C TRP A 86 0.89 -22.54 1.36
N GLU A 87 0.00 -21.75 0.79
CA GLU A 87 0.02 -21.34 -0.60
C GLU A 87 -0.15 -19.82 -0.69
N PHE A 88 0.84 -19.18 -1.32
CA PHE A 88 0.89 -17.74 -1.52
C PHE A 88 0.31 -17.39 -2.89
N ARG A 89 -0.65 -16.47 -2.89
CA ARG A 89 -1.36 -16.00 -4.08
C ARG A 89 -1.07 -14.52 -4.30
N TRP A 90 -0.17 -14.26 -5.25
CA TRP A 90 0.23 -12.92 -5.66
C TRP A 90 -0.66 -12.42 -6.80
N GLN A 91 -1.82 -11.88 -6.44
CA GLN A 91 -2.84 -11.42 -7.37
C GLN A 91 -3.61 -10.24 -6.79
N GLY A 92 -4.20 -9.39 -7.63
CA GLY A 92 -4.82 -8.14 -7.19
C GLY A 92 -6.06 -8.24 -6.30
N TYR A 93 -6.76 -9.38 -6.37
CA TYR A 93 -8.02 -9.58 -5.68
C TYR A 93 -8.09 -10.99 -5.07
N ASP A 94 -8.59 -11.07 -3.84
CA ASP A 94 -8.66 -12.33 -3.09
C ASP A 94 -9.60 -13.34 -3.78
N PRO A 95 -9.10 -14.55 -4.11
CA PRO A 95 -9.92 -15.59 -4.74
C PRO A 95 -10.93 -16.25 -3.78
N GLY A 96 -10.81 -16.03 -2.46
CA GLY A 96 -11.68 -16.64 -1.46
C GLY A 96 -13.11 -16.10 -1.46
N ARG A 97 -14.05 -16.95 -1.06
CA ARG A 97 -15.49 -16.65 -1.04
C ARG A 97 -15.97 -15.92 0.21
N LEU A 98 -15.16 -15.90 1.27
CA LEU A 98 -15.54 -15.26 2.53
C LEU A 98 -15.79 -13.75 2.32
N PRO A 99 -16.79 -13.14 2.97
CA PRO A 99 -16.99 -11.69 2.92
C PRO A 99 -15.77 -10.90 3.43
N ALA A 100 -15.53 -9.71 2.89
CA ALA A 100 -14.39 -8.86 3.29
C ALA A 100 -14.37 -8.56 4.80
N LYS A 101 -15.52 -8.20 5.37
CA LYS A 101 -15.71 -7.95 6.81
C LYS A 101 -15.24 -9.09 7.72
N ASP A 102 -15.33 -10.34 7.24
CA ASP A 102 -15.01 -11.53 8.03
C ASP A 102 -13.51 -11.88 7.94
N LEU A 103 -12.76 -11.19 7.07
CA LEU A 103 -11.33 -11.40 6.87
C LEU A 103 -10.45 -10.37 7.57
N TRP A 104 -11.05 -9.41 8.27
CA TRP A 104 -10.33 -8.29 8.88
C TRP A 104 -9.34 -8.72 9.96
N ALA A 105 -8.12 -8.23 9.88
CA ALA A 105 -7.13 -8.37 10.94
C ALA A 105 -7.53 -7.49 12.14
N PRO A 106 -7.46 -8.00 13.39
CA PRO A 106 -7.86 -7.27 14.59
C PRO A 106 -6.79 -6.25 15.05
N LYS A 107 -6.17 -5.51 14.12
CA LYS A 107 -5.17 -4.49 14.45
C LYS A 107 -5.80 -3.22 14.98
N GLN A 108 -5.22 -2.67 16.04
CA GLN A 108 -5.67 -1.41 16.65
C GLN A 108 -5.80 -0.28 15.63
N ARG A 109 -4.82 -0.14 14.73
CA ARG A 109 -4.81 0.88 13.67
C ARG A 109 -6.07 0.84 12.81
N TYR A 110 -6.54 -0.34 12.43
CA TYR A 110 -7.69 -0.44 11.53
C TYR A 110 -9.01 -0.19 12.26
N PHE A 111 -9.11 -0.49 13.56
CA PHE A 111 -10.26 -0.07 14.38
C PHE A 111 -10.36 1.46 14.47
N ALA A 112 -9.24 2.13 14.77
CA ALA A 112 -9.18 3.59 14.81
C ALA A 112 -9.52 4.19 13.43
N LEU A 113 -9.00 3.61 12.35
CA LEU A 113 -9.27 4.04 10.98
C LEU A 113 -10.76 3.90 10.61
N LYS A 114 -11.39 2.78 10.94
CA LYS A 114 -12.84 2.57 10.73
C LYS A 114 -13.66 3.65 11.43
N LYS A 115 -13.32 3.95 12.69
CA LYS A 115 -14.01 4.99 13.48
C LYS A 115 -13.82 6.37 12.84
N ALA A 116 -12.61 6.71 12.41
CA ALA A 116 -12.33 7.98 11.72
C ALA A 116 -13.10 8.11 10.39
N LEU A 117 -13.10 7.07 9.56
CA LEU A 117 -13.82 7.07 8.28
C LEU A 117 -15.34 7.13 8.46
N LYS A 118 -15.88 6.48 9.50
CA LYS A 118 -17.30 6.58 9.84
C LYS A 118 -17.71 8.00 10.24
N MET A 119 -16.78 8.78 10.82
CA MET A 119 -16.98 10.19 11.14
C MET A 119 -16.82 11.09 9.89
N GLU A 120 -15.81 10.83 9.05
CA GLU A 120 -15.51 11.63 7.86
C GLU A 120 -16.53 11.42 6.73
N SER A 121 -16.92 10.17 6.47
CA SER A 121 -17.75 9.76 5.34
C SER A 121 -18.77 8.67 5.74
N PRO A 122 -19.83 9.04 6.51
CA PRO A 122 -20.78 8.08 7.07
C PRO A 122 -21.51 7.19 6.05
N GLU A 123 -21.65 7.64 4.81
CA GLU A 123 -22.35 6.92 3.74
C GLU A 123 -21.46 5.86 3.06
N ASN A 124 -20.14 6.00 3.17
CA ASN A 124 -19.17 5.27 2.36
C ASN A 124 -18.17 4.43 3.16
N TRP A 125 -18.00 4.69 4.46
CA TRP A 125 -16.95 4.08 5.29
C TRP A 125 -16.92 2.55 5.23
N TRP A 126 -18.07 1.88 5.09
CA TRP A 126 -18.19 0.42 5.11
C TRP A 126 -17.37 -0.24 4.00
N ARG A 127 -17.12 0.46 2.89
CA ARG A 127 -16.30 -0.04 1.79
C ARG A 127 -14.82 -0.17 2.14
N VAL A 128 -14.35 0.44 3.24
CA VAL A 128 -12.97 0.26 3.70
C VAL A 128 -12.68 -1.22 3.99
N GLU A 129 -13.72 -2.01 4.27
CA GLU A 129 -13.55 -3.41 4.56
C GLU A 129 -12.98 -4.18 3.36
N GLU A 130 -13.27 -3.73 2.14
CA GLU A 130 -12.77 -4.32 0.89
C GLU A 130 -11.24 -4.27 0.75
N ILE A 131 -10.52 -3.47 1.56
CA ILE A 131 -9.05 -3.50 1.57
C ILE A 131 -8.55 -4.91 1.96
N SER A 132 -9.28 -5.65 2.80
CA SER A 132 -8.90 -7.04 3.15
C SER A 132 -9.03 -8.03 2.00
N LYS A 133 -9.52 -7.59 0.83
CA LYS A 133 -9.69 -8.37 -0.40
C LYS A 133 -8.80 -7.89 -1.54
N ILE A 134 -8.01 -6.85 -1.33
CA ILE A 134 -7.21 -6.20 -2.37
C ILE A 134 -5.74 -6.34 -1.98
N ALA A 135 -4.92 -6.81 -2.91
CA ALA A 135 -3.47 -6.85 -2.73
C ALA A 135 -2.79 -6.09 -3.88
N SER A 136 -1.69 -5.42 -3.57
CA SER A 136 -0.93 -4.56 -4.47
C SER A 136 0.55 -4.95 -4.48
N VAL A 137 1.26 -4.43 -5.48
CA VAL A 137 2.68 -4.12 -5.30
C VAL A 137 2.82 -2.61 -5.20
N HIS A 138 3.53 -2.12 -4.17
CA HIS A 138 3.91 -0.73 -4.03
C HIS A 138 5.39 -0.58 -4.37
N VAL A 139 5.70 0.45 -5.17
CA VAL A 139 7.08 0.79 -5.52
C VAL A 139 7.40 2.17 -4.97
N HIS A 140 8.38 2.24 -4.09
CA HIS A 140 8.88 3.48 -3.51
C HIS A 140 10.04 3.99 -4.35
N LEU A 141 9.81 5.04 -5.12
CA LEU A 141 10.85 5.74 -5.88
C LEU A 141 11.54 6.74 -4.95
N ASP A 142 12.85 6.61 -4.76
CA ASP A 142 13.67 7.56 -4.02
C ASP A 142 13.68 8.92 -4.75
N VAL A 143 13.32 9.99 -4.03
CA VAL A 143 13.17 11.34 -4.60
C VAL A 143 13.71 12.38 -3.62
N ASP A 144 14.46 13.34 -4.14
CA ASP A 144 14.81 14.53 -3.37
C ASP A 144 13.62 15.49 -3.31
N PHE A 145 13.06 15.69 -2.11
CA PHE A 145 11.96 16.62 -1.90
C PHE A 145 12.38 18.10 -1.97
N GLN A 146 13.68 18.40 -2.09
CA GLN A 146 14.14 19.72 -2.49
C GLN A 146 13.92 19.99 -3.99
N ASP A 147 13.90 18.94 -4.82
CA ASP A 147 13.48 19.03 -6.23
C ASP A 147 11.95 18.99 -6.33
N ARG A 148 11.37 20.14 -5.96
CA ARG A 148 9.93 20.36 -5.86
C ARG A 148 9.18 20.12 -7.17
N ASP A 149 9.78 20.52 -8.29
CA ASP A 149 9.20 20.35 -9.62
C ASP A 149 9.16 18.88 -10.01
N ARG A 150 10.22 18.12 -9.67
CA ARG A 150 10.25 16.68 -9.90
C ARG A 150 9.20 15.94 -9.09
N VAL A 151 9.01 16.28 -7.82
CA VAL A 151 7.97 15.69 -6.97
C VAL A 151 6.58 15.88 -7.60
N VAL A 152 6.25 17.11 -8.00
CA VAL A 152 4.98 17.45 -8.63
C VAL A 152 4.80 16.70 -9.95
N ALA A 153 5.83 16.68 -10.79
CA ALA A 153 5.80 16.00 -12.08
C ALA A 153 5.50 14.50 -11.91
N LEU A 154 6.18 13.80 -11.00
CA LEU A 154 5.97 12.37 -10.75
C LEU A 154 4.55 12.08 -10.25
N LEU A 155 4.05 12.87 -9.30
CA LEU A 155 2.68 12.71 -8.79
C LEU A 155 1.63 12.94 -9.88
N ASN A 156 1.83 13.95 -10.73
CA ASN A 156 0.93 14.24 -11.84
C ASN A 156 0.97 13.13 -12.91
N ILE A 157 2.14 12.59 -13.22
CA ILE A 157 2.30 11.47 -14.16
C ILE A 157 1.51 10.27 -13.66
N PHE A 158 1.80 9.77 -12.46
CA PHE A 158 1.26 8.50 -12.00
C PHE A 158 -0.22 8.57 -11.57
N ASN A 159 -0.67 9.66 -10.94
CA ASN A 159 -2.09 9.78 -10.58
C ASN A 159 -3.01 9.96 -11.79
N ASN A 160 -2.45 10.33 -12.95
CA ASN A 160 -3.20 10.60 -14.17
C ASN A 160 -2.79 9.73 -15.36
N ALA A 161 -2.09 8.63 -15.11
CA ALA A 161 -1.71 7.62 -16.11
C ALA A 161 -2.82 6.58 -16.26
N ASP A 162 -3.96 6.96 -16.86
CA ASP A 162 -5.13 6.10 -17.00
C ASP A 162 -4.79 4.76 -17.69
N GLY A 163 -4.03 4.81 -18.79
CA GLY A 163 -3.58 3.61 -19.50
C GLY A 163 -2.62 2.73 -18.70
N LEU A 164 -1.88 3.27 -17.73
CA LEU A 164 -1.03 2.46 -16.85
C LEU A 164 -1.88 1.65 -15.86
N ARG A 165 -2.96 2.24 -15.35
CA ARG A 165 -3.90 1.56 -14.46
C ARG A 165 -4.62 0.42 -15.16
N GLU A 166 -5.08 0.65 -16.38
CA GLU A 166 -5.77 -0.39 -17.18
C GLU A 166 -4.86 -1.57 -17.52
N ARG A 167 -3.54 -1.34 -17.60
CA ARG A 167 -2.53 -2.38 -17.86
C ARG A 167 -2.17 -3.21 -16.63
N PHE A 168 -2.08 -2.56 -15.46
CA PHE A 168 -1.50 -3.19 -14.26
C PHE A 168 -2.49 -3.42 -13.12
N ALA A 169 -3.70 -2.85 -13.17
CA ALA A 169 -4.74 -3.07 -12.18
C ALA A 169 -5.93 -3.81 -12.80
N THR A 170 -6.43 -4.83 -12.12
CA THR A 170 -7.71 -5.44 -12.50
C THR A 170 -8.84 -4.43 -12.33
N ARG A 171 -9.86 -4.54 -13.19
CA ARG A 171 -11.08 -3.71 -13.10
C ARG A 171 -11.74 -3.79 -11.72
N GLN A 172 -11.66 -4.96 -11.07
CA GLN A 172 -12.19 -5.18 -9.72
C GLN A 172 -11.47 -4.29 -8.70
N ARG A 173 -10.13 -4.31 -8.66
CA ARG A 173 -9.35 -3.43 -7.78
C ARG A 173 -9.55 -1.96 -8.14
N ALA A 174 -9.44 -1.59 -9.42
CA ALA A 174 -9.58 -0.20 -9.86
C ALA A 174 -10.94 0.43 -9.47
N ASN A 175 -12.03 -0.34 -9.54
CA ASN A 175 -13.35 0.13 -9.15
C ASN A 175 -13.54 0.26 -7.63
N LYS A 176 -12.77 -0.52 -6.85
CA LYS A 176 -12.88 -0.55 -5.39
C LYS A 176 -11.86 0.33 -4.68
N TRP A 177 -10.73 0.67 -5.32
CA TRP A 177 -9.63 1.45 -4.74
C TRP A 177 -10.04 2.82 -4.16
N PHE A 178 -11.18 3.34 -4.61
CA PHE A 178 -11.76 4.58 -4.11
C PHE A 178 -13.16 4.37 -3.57
N GLY A 179 -13.59 5.31 -2.73
CA GLY A 179 -14.98 5.41 -2.30
C GLY A 179 -15.25 4.87 -0.90
N TRP A 180 -14.23 4.71 -0.06
CA TRP A 180 -14.38 4.54 1.40
C TRP A 180 -14.04 5.79 2.21
N ALA A 181 -13.40 6.78 1.58
CA ALA A 181 -13.04 8.06 2.17
C ALA A 181 -13.71 9.20 1.39
N ASP A 182 -13.61 10.42 1.92
CA ASP A 182 -14.13 11.61 1.26
C ASP A 182 -13.51 11.78 -0.16
N PRO A 183 -14.31 11.87 -1.24
CA PRO A 183 -13.80 12.06 -2.60
C PRO A 183 -12.92 13.31 -2.78
N ARG A 184 -13.06 14.32 -1.91
CA ARG A 184 -12.23 15.53 -1.90
C ARG A 184 -10.76 15.26 -1.59
N ARG A 185 -10.44 14.08 -1.05
CA ARG A 185 -9.04 13.61 -0.83
C ARG A 185 -8.30 13.24 -2.11
N LEU A 186 -8.99 13.05 -3.23
CA LEU A 186 -8.39 12.44 -4.42
C LEU A 186 -7.83 13.48 -5.40
N PRO A 187 -6.53 13.37 -5.78
CA PRO A 187 -5.96 14.16 -6.85
C PRO A 187 -6.21 13.44 -8.17
N ASN A 188 -7.34 13.71 -8.81
CA ASN A 188 -7.61 13.13 -10.13
C ASN A 188 -8.07 14.18 -11.14
N LYS A 189 -7.70 13.97 -12.40
CA LYS A 189 -8.14 14.75 -13.57
C LYS A 189 -9.65 14.91 -13.68
N LYS A 190 -10.45 13.91 -13.29
CA LYS A 190 -11.92 13.97 -13.33
C LYS A 190 -12.49 15.02 -12.36
N ASN A 191 -11.75 15.32 -11.30
CA ASN A 191 -12.02 16.40 -10.35
C ASN A 191 -11.19 17.67 -10.67
N GLY A 192 -10.53 17.74 -11.84
CA GLY A 192 -9.73 18.87 -12.29
C GLY A 192 -8.40 19.07 -11.55
N ARG A 193 -7.91 18.09 -10.79
CA ARG A 193 -6.75 18.28 -9.90
C ARG A 193 -5.46 17.71 -10.48
N ILE A 194 -4.79 18.56 -11.27
CA ILE A 194 -3.38 18.45 -11.67
C ILE A 194 -2.63 19.53 -10.89
N PHE A 195 -1.58 19.15 -10.17
CA PHE A 195 -0.82 20.11 -9.36
C PHE A 195 0.02 21.00 -10.26
N SER A 196 -0.16 22.30 -10.15
CA SER A 196 0.59 23.31 -10.92
C SER A 196 1.96 23.62 -10.31
N SER A 197 2.12 23.39 -9.00
CA SER A 197 3.34 23.66 -8.26
C SER A 197 3.39 22.83 -6.97
N TYR A 198 4.53 22.84 -6.30
CA TYR A 198 4.68 22.15 -5.01
C TYR A 198 3.87 22.84 -3.90
N LYS A 199 3.71 24.17 -3.98
CA LYS A 199 2.87 24.94 -3.06
C LYS A 199 1.40 24.51 -3.18
N ASP A 200 0.91 24.35 -4.40
CA ASP A 200 -0.46 23.85 -4.69
C ASP A 200 -0.66 22.43 -4.14
N LEU A 201 0.34 21.54 -4.28
CA LEU A 201 0.35 20.22 -3.63
C LEU A 201 0.25 20.32 -2.09
N GLU A 202 1.07 21.18 -1.47
CA GLU A 202 1.07 21.38 -0.02
C GLU A 202 -0.27 21.95 0.47
N GLU A 203 -0.84 22.93 -0.23
CA GLU A 203 -2.14 23.52 0.08
C GLU A 203 -3.26 22.48 -0.05
N PHE A 204 -3.26 21.66 -1.10
CA PHE A 204 -4.22 20.59 -1.27
C PHE A 204 -4.15 19.56 -0.13
N ILE A 205 -2.94 19.11 0.24
CA ILE A 205 -2.75 18.17 1.36
C ILE A 205 -3.19 18.84 2.67
N GLY A 206 -2.82 20.10 2.89
CA GLY A 206 -3.20 20.89 4.05
C GLY A 206 -4.70 21.15 4.18
N ALA A 207 -5.48 20.98 3.11
CA ALA A 207 -6.94 21.06 3.15
C ALA A 207 -7.59 19.74 3.61
N ILE A 208 -6.89 18.60 3.50
CA ILE A 208 -7.40 17.29 3.88
C ILE A 208 -7.36 17.16 5.41
N PRO A 209 -8.48 16.83 6.08
CA PRO A 209 -8.44 16.43 7.49
C PRO A 209 -7.48 15.26 7.68
N ARG A 210 -6.72 15.24 8.77
CA ARG A 210 -6.06 14.02 9.21
C ARG A 210 -7.13 12.96 9.52
N LEU A 211 -6.77 11.70 9.64
CA LEU A 211 -7.70 10.66 10.13
C LEU A 211 -7.29 10.12 11.49
N LEU A 212 -5.98 10.03 11.74
CA LEU A 212 -5.42 9.38 12.90
C LEU A 212 -4.41 10.29 13.59
N LYS A 213 -4.39 10.25 14.91
CA LYS A 213 -3.33 10.83 15.74
C LYS A 213 -2.83 9.78 16.73
N GLN A 214 -1.59 9.96 17.18
CA GLN A 214 -1.08 9.23 18.35
C GLN A 214 -1.47 10.02 19.60
N GLU A 215 -2.11 9.38 20.57
CA GLU A 215 -2.46 9.96 21.86
C GLU A 215 -2.26 8.90 22.95
N ASN A 216 -1.48 9.19 23.99
CA ASN A 216 -1.23 8.27 25.11
C ASN A 216 -0.77 6.86 24.71
N GLY A 217 0.00 6.73 23.63
CA GLY A 217 0.47 5.44 23.13
C GLY A 217 -0.55 4.65 22.29
N SER A 218 -1.77 5.16 22.08
CA SER A 218 -2.78 4.59 21.18
C SER A 218 -3.00 5.44 19.92
N LEU A 219 -3.55 4.79 18.89
CA LEU A 219 -4.07 5.46 17.71
C LEU A 219 -5.54 5.83 17.91
N GLU A 220 -5.87 7.10 17.72
CA GLU A 220 -7.23 7.62 17.85
C GLU A 220 -7.67 8.40 16.60
N PRO A 221 -8.98 8.47 16.30
CA PRO A 221 -9.50 9.34 15.25
C PRO A 221 -9.17 10.82 15.48
N ASP A 222 -8.86 11.53 14.41
CA ASP A 222 -8.62 12.96 14.44
C ASP A 222 -8.97 13.61 13.11
N LEU A 223 -10.10 14.32 13.06
CA LEU A 223 -10.54 15.09 11.89
C LEU A 223 -10.36 16.60 12.06
N ASN A 224 -9.83 17.05 13.20
CA ASN A 224 -9.68 18.48 13.53
C ASN A 224 -8.31 19.01 13.10
N THR A 225 -7.30 18.14 13.04
CA THR A 225 -5.99 18.49 12.50
C THR A 225 -5.97 18.31 10.99
N ARG A 226 -5.15 19.11 10.30
CA ARG A 226 -4.93 19.00 8.85
C ARG A 226 -3.76 18.08 8.54
N CYS A 227 -3.83 17.37 7.42
CA CYS A 227 -2.73 16.57 6.91
C CYS A 227 -1.52 17.46 6.61
N GLN A 228 -0.32 16.93 6.83
CA GLN A 228 0.94 17.61 6.52
C GLN A 228 1.91 16.64 5.83
N LEU A 229 2.65 17.14 4.83
CA LEU A 229 3.76 16.40 4.24
C LEU A 229 4.90 16.25 5.26
N GLY A 230 5.38 15.01 5.42
CA GLY A 230 6.39 14.64 6.41
C GLY A 230 5.79 14.01 7.68
N ASP A 231 4.50 14.17 7.94
CA ASP A 231 3.80 13.43 9.00
C ASP A 231 3.41 12.03 8.49
N ARG A 232 4.02 10.99 9.07
CA ARG A 232 3.78 9.59 8.71
C ARG A 232 2.31 9.21 8.80
N LEU A 233 1.57 9.69 9.81
CA LEU A 233 0.15 9.34 9.97
C LEU A 233 -0.70 9.96 8.86
N SER A 234 -0.47 11.25 8.57
CA SER A 234 -1.10 11.95 7.45
C SER A 234 -0.85 11.22 6.12
N GLU A 235 0.41 10.99 5.78
CA GLU A 235 0.81 10.35 4.51
C GLU A 235 0.25 8.94 4.35
N SER A 236 0.19 8.17 5.44
CA SER A 236 -0.29 6.78 5.44
C SER A 236 -1.78 6.65 5.08
N THR A 237 -2.56 7.72 5.20
CA THR A 237 -4.00 7.77 4.93
C THR A 237 -4.37 8.51 3.64
N LEU A 238 -3.37 8.81 2.81
CA LEU A 238 -3.57 9.26 1.44
C LEU A 238 -3.72 8.03 0.53
N TRP A 239 -4.94 7.70 0.13
CA TRP A 239 -5.23 6.58 -0.80
C TRP A 239 -5.20 7.07 -2.24
N TRP A 240 -4.02 7.43 -2.73
CA TRP A 240 -3.82 7.86 -4.11
C TRP A 240 -3.17 6.74 -4.93
N TRP A 241 -3.21 6.85 -6.25
CA TRP A 241 -2.49 5.91 -7.14
C TRP A 241 -0.98 6.08 -7.03
N ALA A 242 -0.52 7.30 -6.80
CA ALA A 242 0.81 7.56 -6.30
C ALA A 242 0.73 8.62 -5.20
N ARG A 243 1.42 8.42 -4.09
CA ARG A 243 1.40 9.35 -2.95
C ARG A 243 2.80 9.81 -2.56
N PRO A 244 2.94 11.05 -2.08
CA PRO A 244 4.18 11.50 -1.47
C PRO A 244 4.36 10.84 -0.11
N ARG A 245 5.58 10.37 0.15
CA ARG A 245 6.06 9.90 1.46
C ARG A 245 7.30 10.71 1.83
N LYS A 246 7.13 12.00 2.14
CA LYS A 246 8.26 12.90 2.49
C LYS A 246 9.00 12.39 3.72
N SER A 247 8.29 11.76 4.65
CA SER A 247 8.86 11.09 5.82
C SER A 247 9.84 9.95 5.48
N LEU A 248 9.74 9.39 4.27
CA LEU A 248 10.62 8.35 3.73
C LEU A 248 11.44 8.84 2.53
N ARG A 249 11.31 10.12 2.16
CA ARG A 249 11.89 10.71 0.94
C ARG A 249 11.55 9.94 -0.34
N THR A 250 10.34 9.40 -0.44
CA THR A 250 9.92 8.64 -1.63
C THR A 250 8.61 9.14 -2.23
N ILE A 251 8.41 8.83 -3.51
CA ILE A 251 7.07 8.74 -4.11
C ILE A 251 6.69 7.26 -4.16
N GLU A 252 5.59 6.91 -3.49
CA GLU A 252 5.07 5.55 -3.47
C GLU A 252 4.04 5.38 -4.59
N VAL A 253 4.36 4.55 -5.57
CA VAL A 253 3.48 4.19 -6.70
C VAL A 253 2.72 2.91 -6.35
N ARG A 254 1.40 2.99 -6.37
CA ARG A 254 0.46 1.96 -5.90
C ARG A 254 -0.51 1.52 -6.99
N ILE A 255 -0.07 1.60 -8.25
CA ILE A 255 -0.95 1.40 -9.41
C ILE A 255 -1.25 -0.07 -9.63
N ALA A 256 -0.26 -0.93 -9.49
CA ALA A 256 -0.39 -2.34 -9.87
C ALA A 256 -1.13 -3.18 -8.82
N ASP A 257 -1.87 -4.15 -9.33
CA ASP A 257 -2.24 -5.34 -8.56
C ASP A 257 -0.98 -6.02 -8.02
N SER A 258 -1.13 -6.82 -6.96
CA SER A 258 -0.11 -7.81 -6.63
C SER A 258 0.15 -8.72 -7.82
N MET A 259 1.38 -9.20 -7.94
CA MET A 259 1.86 -9.94 -9.09
C MET A 259 2.90 -10.97 -8.70
N ASN A 260 3.15 -11.95 -9.58
CA ASN A 260 4.21 -12.92 -9.35
C ASN A 260 5.55 -12.17 -9.14
N PRO A 261 6.35 -12.51 -8.12
CA PRO A 261 7.63 -11.84 -7.83
C PRO A 261 8.54 -11.67 -9.05
N LYS A 262 8.55 -12.65 -9.97
CA LYS A 262 9.34 -12.60 -11.22
C LYS A 262 8.98 -11.45 -12.15
N GLN A 263 7.78 -10.87 -12.02
CA GLN A 263 7.28 -9.78 -12.87
C GLN A 263 7.66 -8.39 -12.31
N ILE A 264 8.00 -8.30 -11.02
CA ILE A 264 8.27 -7.03 -10.33
C ILE A 264 9.43 -6.25 -10.98
N PRO A 265 10.58 -6.86 -11.35
CA PRO A 265 11.68 -6.10 -11.96
C PRO A 265 11.28 -5.43 -13.28
N GLN A 266 10.52 -6.13 -14.12
CA GLN A 266 10.00 -5.56 -15.37
C GLN A 266 9.03 -4.41 -15.09
N TYR A 267 8.11 -4.59 -14.14
CA TYR A 267 7.16 -3.55 -13.75
C TYR A 267 7.88 -2.28 -13.27
N ILE A 268 8.88 -2.42 -12.40
CA ILE A 268 9.70 -1.28 -11.94
C ILE A 268 10.41 -0.61 -13.13
N GLY A 269 10.99 -1.38 -14.05
CA GLY A 269 11.63 -0.84 -15.25
C GLY A 269 10.67 0.02 -16.09
N GLU A 270 9.42 -0.41 -16.26
CA GLU A 270 8.39 0.37 -16.96
C GLU A 270 8.04 1.67 -16.22
N LEU A 271 7.91 1.63 -14.88
CA LEU A 271 7.68 2.83 -14.08
C LEU A 271 8.81 3.85 -14.23
N LEU A 272 10.06 3.39 -14.20
CA LEU A 272 11.25 4.25 -14.33
C LEU A 272 11.32 4.88 -15.73
N ALA A 273 11.02 4.12 -16.79
CA ALA A 273 10.98 4.65 -18.15
C ALA A 273 9.88 5.71 -18.33
N ILE A 274 8.67 5.48 -17.80
CA ILE A 274 7.56 6.45 -17.83
C ILE A 274 7.94 7.72 -17.07
N ALA A 275 8.59 7.56 -15.92
CA ALA A 275 9.05 8.68 -15.11
C ALA A 275 10.24 9.42 -15.75
N LYS A 276 10.89 8.88 -16.80
CA LYS A 276 12.16 9.37 -17.35
C LYS A 276 13.24 9.44 -16.26
N LEU A 277 13.37 8.36 -15.50
CA LEU A 277 14.39 8.19 -14.45
C LEU A 277 15.59 7.35 -14.89
N VAL A 278 15.48 6.72 -16.06
CA VAL A 278 16.49 5.90 -16.73
C VAL A 278 16.39 6.11 -18.24
#